data_AF-A0A816CX21-F1
#
_entry.id   AF-A0A816CX21-F1
#
_cell.length_a   1.000
_cell.length_b   1.000
_cell.length_c   1.000
_cell.angle_alpha   90.00
_cell.angle_beta   90.00
_cell.angle_gamma   90.00
#
_symmetry.space_group_name_H-M   'P 1'
#
loop_
_entity.id
_entity.type
_entity.pdbx_description
1 polymer ?
#
loop_
_entity_poly.entity_id
_entity_poly.type
_entity_poly.pdbx_seq_one_letter_code
_entity_poly.pdbx_strand_id
1 'polypeptide(L)'
;MGNELSTLTEDEKRILRHPQSGQASEFYWACRNGDVRHVRELIERIPYEDLNCLEPNGSTALHAAAHGGHVEIVRILLNEQGCRRDRPNCHGRTAYEEA
;
A
#
# COMPACT_ATOMS: atom_id res chain seq x y z
N MET A 1 13.00 18.80 9.77
CA MET A 1 12.13 18.11 8.79
C MET A 1 11.86 16.73 9.37
N GLY A 2 11.01 16.58 10.38
CA GLY A 2 9.58 16.88 10.37
C GLY A 2 8.88 15.53 10.26
N ASN A 3 9.03 14.69 11.28
CA ASN A 3 8.62 13.29 11.28
C ASN A 3 7.07 13.24 11.20
N GLU A 4 6.53 13.03 10.00
CA GLU A 4 5.08 12.91 9.74
C GLU A 4 4.44 11.71 10.45
N LEU A 5 5.26 10.90 11.14
CA LEU A 5 4.87 9.78 11.99
C LEU A 5 4.46 10.18 13.41
N SER A 6 4.88 11.35 13.92
CA SER A 6 4.53 11.78 15.29
C SER A 6 3.17 12.47 15.39
N THR A 7 2.59 12.88 14.27
CA THR A 7 1.26 13.54 14.19
C THR A 7 0.11 12.56 13.96
N LEU A 8 0.41 11.28 13.71
CA LEU A 8 -0.60 10.26 13.45
C LEU A 8 -1.16 9.72 14.76
N THR A 9 -2.48 9.65 14.83
CA THR A 9 -3.21 9.14 16.01
C THR A 9 -2.88 7.66 16.26
N GLU A 10 -2.99 7.19 17.50
CA GLU A 10 -2.75 5.77 17.85
C GLU A 10 -3.63 4.80 17.04
N ASP A 11 -4.83 5.22 16.62
CA ASP A 11 -5.68 4.48 15.68
C ASP A 11 -5.06 4.39 14.28
N GLU A 12 -4.44 5.47 13.80
CA GLU A 12 -3.67 5.44 12.55
C GLU A 12 -2.40 4.59 12.70
N LYS A 13 -1.73 4.61 13.85
CA LYS A 13 -0.61 3.70 14.18
C LYS A 13 -1.04 2.24 14.24
N ARG A 14 -2.30 1.97 14.59
CA ARG A 14 -2.90 0.64 14.64
C ARG A 14 -3.30 0.12 13.26
N ILE A 15 -3.64 1.01 12.31
CA ILE A 15 -3.74 0.72 10.87
C ILE A 15 -2.33 0.54 10.26
N LEU A 16 -1.32 1.21 10.82
CA LEU A 16 0.10 1.07 10.48
C LEU A 16 0.75 -0.16 11.10
N ARG A 17 0.03 -1.29 11.17
CA ARG A 17 0.66 -2.55 11.53
C ARG A 17 1.74 -2.83 10.48
N HIS A 18 2.98 -2.91 10.96
CA HIS A 18 4.03 -3.64 10.27
C HIS A 18 3.45 -4.98 9.81
N PRO A 19 3.74 -5.46 8.60
CA PRO A 19 3.22 -6.73 8.11
C PRO A 19 3.61 -7.84 9.09
N GLN A 20 2.72 -8.16 10.02
CA GLN A 20 2.86 -9.29 10.95
C GLN A 20 2.25 -10.55 10.34
N SER A 21 1.45 -10.38 9.29
CA SER A 21 0.80 -11.41 8.49
C SER A 21 1.51 -11.49 7.14
N GLY A 22 2.11 -12.64 6.82
CA GLY A 22 2.82 -12.85 5.55
C GLY A 22 1.99 -12.53 4.29
N GLN A 23 0.66 -12.46 4.41
CA GLN A 23 -0.27 -12.10 3.33
C GLN A 23 -0.15 -10.64 2.87
N ALA A 24 0.13 -9.68 3.77
CA ALA A 24 0.28 -8.27 3.38
C ALA A 24 1.58 -8.06 2.57
N SER A 25 2.67 -8.71 2.99
CA SER A 25 3.92 -8.73 2.22
C SER A 25 3.72 -9.46 0.88
N GLU A 26 3.00 -10.58 0.87
CA GLU A 26 2.67 -11.30 -0.38
C GLU A 26 1.89 -10.41 -1.36
N PHE A 27 0.88 -9.68 -0.88
CA PHE A 27 0.12 -8.73 -1.68
C PHE A 27 0.99 -7.60 -2.23
N TYR A 28 1.90 -7.05 -1.42
CA TYR A 28 2.85 -6.03 -1.85
C TYR A 28 3.74 -6.54 -3.01
N TRP A 29 4.29 -7.75 -2.88
CA TRP A 29 5.12 -8.35 -3.93
C TRP A 29 4.32 -8.65 -5.20
N ALA A 30 3.05 -9.09 -5.08
CA ALA A 30 2.17 -9.28 -6.23
C ALA A 30 1.91 -7.95 -6.98
N CYS A 31 1.67 -6.87 -6.25
CA CYS A 31 1.50 -5.52 -6.82
C CYS A 31 2.77 -5.03 -7.51
N ARG A 32 3.93 -5.25 -6.91
CA ARG A 32 5.24 -4.87 -7.47
C ARG A 32 5.57 -5.65 -8.75
N ASN A 33 5.25 -6.94 -8.78
CA ASN A 33 5.53 -7.83 -9.90
C ASN A 33 4.54 -7.66 -11.07
N GLY A 34 3.41 -6.98 -10.86
CA GLY A 34 2.40 -6.81 -11.91
C GLY A 34 1.46 -8.01 -12.06
N ASP A 35 1.39 -8.88 -11.06
CA ASP A 35 0.55 -10.08 -11.13
C ASP A 35 -0.91 -9.74 -10.79
N VAL A 36 -1.63 -9.23 -11.78
CA VAL A 36 -3.03 -8.83 -11.67
C VAL A 36 -3.92 -9.98 -11.17
N ARG A 37 -3.63 -11.22 -11.54
CA ARG A 37 -4.45 -12.38 -11.13
C ARG A 37 -4.30 -12.65 -9.64
N HIS A 38 -3.06 -12.73 -9.15
CA HIS A 38 -2.79 -12.88 -7.72
C HIS A 38 -3.33 -11.70 -6.91
N VAL A 39 -3.20 -10.46 -7.41
CA VAL A 39 -3.76 -9.29 -6.73
C VAL A 39 -5.27 -9.40 -6.56
N ARG A 40 -6.02 -9.83 -7.59
CA ARG A 40 -7.48 -10.01 -7.47
C ARG A 40 -7.86 -11.11 -6.48
N GLU A 41 -7.13 -12.22 -6.45
CA GLU A 41 -7.42 -13.28 -5.48
C GLU A 41 -7.10 -12.84 -4.05
N LEU A 42 -6.01 -12.09 -3.86
CA LEU A 42 -5.61 -11.60 -2.54
C LEU A 42 -6.53 -10.49 -2.05
N ILE A 43 -6.98 -9.57 -2.92
CA ILE A 43 -7.84 -8.44 -2.51
C ILE A 43 -9.19 -8.90 -1.95
N GLU A 44 -9.70 -10.04 -2.41
CA GLU A 44 -10.91 -10.66 -1.87
C GLU A 44 -10.68 -11.38 -0.54
N ARG A 45 -9.43 -11.75 -0.24
CA ARG A 45 -9.04 -12.53 0.95
C ARG A 45 -8.49 -11.67 2.09
N ILE A 46 -7.81 -10.57 1.76
CA ILE A 46 -7.19 -9.69 2.75
C ILE A 46 -8.18 -8.64 3.24
N PRO A 47 -8.15 -8.30 4.55
CA PRO A 47 -8.92 -7.19 5.06
C PRO A 47 -8.40 -5.86 4.48
N TYR A 48 -9.29 -4.87 4.35
CA TYR A 48 -8.96 -3.53 3.86
C TYR A 48 -7.89 -2.81 4.70
N GLU A 49 -7.71 -3.23 5.96
CA GLU A 49 -6.65 -2.75 6.85
C GLU A 49 -5.25 -3.12 6.31
N ASP A 50 -5.10 -4.30 5.70
CA ASP A 50 -3.83 -4.80 5.17
C ASP A 50 -3.45 -4.15 3.82
N LEU A 51 -4.41 -3.52 3.12
CA LEU A 51 -4.14 -2.76 1.90
C LEU A 51 -3.25 -1.53 2.13
N ASN A 52 -3.29 -1.00 3.36
CA ASN A 52 -2.53 0.16 3.77
C ASN A 52 -1.27 -0.20 4.57
N CYS A 53 -0.90 -1.49 4.60
CA CYS A 53 0.34 -1.91 5.21
C CYS A 53 1.52 -1.15 4.59
N LEU A 54 2.40 -0.69 5.48
CA LEU A 54 3.62 -0.02 5.10
C LEU A 54 4.77 -0.99 5.08
N GLU A 55 5.50 -0.96 3.98
CA GLU A 55 6.83 -1.50 3.93
C GLU A 55 7.82 -0.65 4.75
N PRO A 56 9.04 -1.14 5.04
CA PRO A 56 10.03 -0.42 5.85
C PRO A 56 10.41 0.97 5.31
N ASN A 57 10.18 1.22 4.02
CA ASN A 57 10.37 2.50 3.34
C ASN A 57 9.12 3.41 3.39
N GLY A 58 8.09 3.06 4.16
CA GLY A 58 6.83 3.78 4.19
C GLY A 58 6.01 3.68 2.89
N SER A 59 6.37 2.81 1.95
CA SER A 59 5.60 2.56 0.74
C SER A 59 4.42 1.63 1.03
N THR A 60 3.30 1.89 0.36
CA THR A 60 2.11 1.03 0.33
C THR A 60 2.11 0.16 -0.93
N ALA A 61 1.21 -0.82 -1.01
CA ALA A 61 0.98 -1.60 -2.24
C ALA A 61 0.69 -0.72 -3.47
N LEU A 62 0.05 0.44 -3.27
CA LEU A 62 -0.22 1.42 -4.32
C LEU A 62 1.07 2.04 -4.88
N HIS A 63 2.04 2.35 -4.03
CA HIS A 63 3.36 2.84 -4.47
C HIS A 63 4.09 1.77 -5.28
N ALA A 64 4.04 0.50 -4.87
CA ALA A 64 4.65 -0.60 -5.61
C ALA A 64 4.02 -0.79 -7.01
N ALA A 65 2.70 -0.73 -7.10
CA ALA A 65 1.98 -0.83 -8.37
C ALA A 65 2.30 0.36 -9.30
N ALA A 66 2.39 1.58 -8.74
CA ALA A 66 2.75 2.78 -9.49
C ALA A 66 4.21 2.73 -9.98
N HIS A 67 5.15 2.38 -9.11
CA HIS A 67 6.57 2.19 -9.47
C HIS A 67 6.75 1.13 -10.56
N GLY A 68 5.91 0.09 -10.57
CA GLY A 68 5.93 -0.95 -11.60
C GLY A 68 5.25 -0.54 -12.92
N GLY A 69 4.57 0.61 -12.97
CA GLY A 69 3.75 1.02 -14.11
C GLY A 69 2.50 0.16 -14.31
N HIS A 70 2.08 -0.57 -13.27
CA HIS A 70 0.98 -1.54 -13.35
C HIS A 70 -0.38 -0.85 -13.19
N VAL A 71 -0.77 -0.08 -14.21
CA VAL A 71 -1.99 0.75 -14.20
C VAL A 71 -3.25 -0.04 -13.84
N GLU A 72 -3.35 -1.31 -14.27
CA GLU A 72 -4.52 -2.13 -13.94
C GLU A 72 -4.61 -2.45 -12.45
N ILE A 73 -3.48 -2.73 -11.80
CA ILE A 73 -3.40 -2.96 -10.34
C ILE A 73 -3.72 -1.68 -9.59
N VAL A 74 -3.18 -0.54 -10.05
CA VAL A 74 -3.50 0.78 -9.50
C VAL A 74 -5.00 1.04 -9.57
N ARG A 75 -5.66 0.72 -10.68
CA ARG A 75 -7.12 0.88 -10.82
C ARG A 75 -7.91 -0.01 -9.86
N ILE A 76 -7.49 -1.26 -9.67
CA ILE A 76 -8.12 -2.19 -8.72
C ILE A 76 -8.00 -1.63 -7.30
N LEU A 77 -6.80 -1.26 -6.88
CA LEU A 77 -6.54 -0.68 -5.56
C LEU A 77 -7.30 0.62 -5.33
N LEU A 78 -7.39 1.50 -6.33
CA LEU A 78 -8.13 2.75 -6.25
C LEU A 78 -9.66 2.56 -6.19
N ASN A 79 -10.16 1.43 -6.69
CA ASN A 79 -11.57 1.08 -6.60
C ASN A 79 -11.94 0.57 -5.20
N GLU A 80 -10.95 0.10 -4.41
CA GLU A 80 -11.17 -0.30 -3.03
C GLU A 80 -11.32 0.91 -2.10
N GLN A 81 -12.42 0.96 -1.36
CA GLN A 81 -12.79 2.06 -0.47
C GLN A 81 -11.77 2.32 0.66
N GLY A 82 -10.93 1.33 0.99
CA GLY A 82 -9.94 1.42 2.06
C GLY A 82 -8.59 2.02 1.66
N CYS A 83 -8.28 2.20 0.37
CA CYS A 83 -6.91 2.51 -0.05
C CYS A 83 -6.55 4.00 0.14
N ARG A 84 -5.56 4.29 1.00
CA ARG A 84 -5.02 5.66 1.19
C ARG A 84 -4.07 6.03 0.05
N ARG A 85 -4.60 6.79 -0.91
CA ARG A 85 -3.89 7.32 -2.09
C ARG A 85 -3.11 8.61 -1.87
N ASP A 86 -3.44 9.36 -0.82
CA ASP A 86 -2.85 10.67 -0.53
C ASP A 86 -1.68 10.60 0.48
N ARG A 87 -1.17 9.39 0.72
CA ARG A 87 -0.11 9.18 1.71
C ARG A 87 1.25 9.17 1.02
N PRO A 88 2.20 10.03 1.43
CA PRO A 88 3.56 9.97 0.93
C PRO A 88 4.34 8.81 1.56
N ASN A 89 5.27 8.24 0.79
CA ASN A 89 6.29 7.32 1.28
C ASN A 89 7.39 8.04 2.08
N CYS A 90 8.42 7.33 2.56
CA CYS A 90 9.51 7.98 3.33
C CYS A 90 10.36 8.98 2.52
N HIS A 91 10.22 9.00 1.19
CA HIS A 91 10.86 9.96 0.29
C HIS A 91 9.99 11.20 0.06
N GLY A 92 8.82 11.29 0.70
CA GLY A 92 7.87 12.39 0.49
C GLY A 92 7.12 12.33 -0.83
N ARG A 93 7.13 11.18 -1.51
CA ARG A 93 6.43 10.97 -2.79
C ARG A 93 5.13 10.23 -2.58
N THR A 94 4.06 10.71 -3.20
CA THR A 94 2.80 9.97 -3.31
C THR A 94 2.88 8.91 -4.41
N ALA A 95 1.97 7.94 -4.39
CA ALA A 95 1.92 6.91 -5.44
C ALA A 95 1.72 7.49 -6.84
N TYR A 96 1.12 8.68 -6.98
CA TYR A 96 0.97 9.34 -8.28
C TYR A 96 2.29 9.94 -8.79
N GLU A 97 3.19 10.31 -7.88
CA GLU A 97 4.50 10.90 -8.18
C GLU A 97 5.61 9.85 -8.35
N GLU A 98 5.31 8.59 -8.04
CA GLU A 98 6.26 7.47 -8.12
C GLU A 98 6.18 6.70 -9.46
N ALA A 99 5.34 7.14 -10.40
CA ALA A 99 5.17 6.58 -11.76
C ALA A 99 6.20 7.09 -12.79
#